data_AF-A0A485BVZ0-F1
#
_entry.id   AF-A0A485BVZ0-F1
#
_cell.length_a   1.000
_cell.length_b   1.000
_cell.length_c   1.000
_cell.angle_alpha   90.00
_cell.angle_beta   90.00
_cell.angle_gamma   90.00
#
_symmetry.space_group_name_H-M   'P 1'
#
loop_
_entity.id
_entity.type
_entity.pdbx_description
1 polymer ?
#
loop_
_entity_poly.entity_id
_entity_poly.type
_entity_poly.pdbx_seq_one_letter_code
_entity_poly.pdbx_strand_id
1 'polypeptide(L)' 'MALPKAEVPNIKAKYVLDKKELDAPIAAHQRVGEIQLLDGNKVVAQWPLVTLESVGKGGMFSRLSDYLHHKA' A
#
# COMPACT_ATOMS: atom_id res chain seq x y z
N MET A 1 4.92 18.68 10.38
CA MET A 1 6.34 18.47 10.74
C MET A 1 7.16 18.74 9.50
N ALA A 2 8.05 19.73 9.53
CA ALA A 2 8.93 20.05 8.41
C ALA A 2 10.26 19.35 8.64
N LEU A 3 10.69 18.55 7.65
CA LEU A 3 11.97 17.84 7.71
C LEU A 3 13.08 18.77 7.18
N PRO A 4 14.24 18.87 7.85
CA PRO A 4 15.36 19.67 7.37
C PRO A 4 15.84 19.18 6.00
N LYS A 5 15.99 20.10 5.03
CA LYS A 5 16.40 19.81 3.64
C LYS A 5 17.73 19.03 3.55
N ALA A 6 18.60 19.17 4.55
CA ALA A 6 19.90 18.50 4.63
C ALA A 6 19.82 17.01 5.01
N GLU A 7 18.75 16.58 5.68
CA GLU A 7 18.56 15.21 6.17
C GLU A 7 17.73 14.35 5.22
N VAL A 8 16.99 14.98 4.30
CA VAL A 8 16.19 14.31 3.24
C VAL A 8 16.93 13.17 2.52
N PRO A 9 18.22 13.27 2.13
CA PRO A 9 18.90 12.14 1.47
C PRO A 9 19.16 10.93 2.37
N ASN A 10 19.18 11.10 3.70
CA ASN A 10 19.38 10.01 4.67
C ASN A 10 18.07 9.38 5.15
N ILE A 11 16.94 10.04 4.85
CA ILE A 11 15.62 9.58 5.26
C ILE A 11 15.18 8.42 4.36
N LYS A 12 14.94 7.26 4.98
CA LYS A 12 14.44 6.06 4.32
C LYS A 12 13.00 5.78 4.76
N ALA A 13 12.13 5.48 3.81
CA ALA A 13 10.79 4.97 4.13
C ALA A 13 10.83 3.43 4.11
N LYS A 14 10.26 2.81 5.15
CA LYS A 14 10.05 1.37 5.22
C LYS A 14 8.56 1.08 5.37
N TYR A 15 8.07 0.12 4.59
CA TYR A 15 6.71 -0.37 4.69
C TYR A 15 6.69 -1.63 5.55
N VAL A 16 5.80 -1.68 6.53
CA VAL A 16 5.53 -2.85 7.35
C VAL A 16 4.07 -3.23 7.11
N LEU A 17 3.85 -4.40 6.52
CA LEU A 17 2.51 -4.94 6.34
C LEU A 17 2.10 -5.68 7.61
N ASP A 18 0.85 -5.49 8.06
CA ASP A 18 0.32 -6.18 9.25
C ASP A 18 0.18 -7.69 9.00
N LYS A 19 -0.06 -8.06 7.74
CA LYS A 19 -0.16 -9.44 7.28
C LYS A 19 0.94 -9.72 6.26
N LYS A 20 1.50 -10.94 6.32
CA LYS A 20 2.50 -11.42 5.38
C LYS A 20 1.98 -11.42 3.94
N GLU A 21 0.69 -11.71 3.77
CA GLU A 21 -0.01 -11.76 2.49
C GLU A 21 -1.30 -10.95 2.60
N LEU A 22 -1.62 -10.19 1.56
CA LEU A 22 -2.83 -9.38 1.47
C LEU A 22 -3.86 -10.14 0.64
N ASP A 23 -4.80 -10.77 1.32
CA ASP A 23 -5.90 -11.49 0.67
C ASP A 23 -7.02 -10.54 0.24
N ALA A 24 -7.50 -10.72 -0.99
CA ALA A 24 -8.73 -10.10 -1.46
C ALA A 24 -9.96 -10.72 -0.77
N PRO A 25 -11.05 -9.98 -0.55
CA PRO A 25 -11.28 -8.59 -0.97
C PRO A 25 -10.67 -7.58 0.00
N ILE A 26 -10.03 -6.54 -0.53
CA ILE A 26 -9.51 -5.41 0.24
C ILE A 26 -10.37 -4.19 -0.09
N ALA A 27 -10.99 -3.59 0.93
CA ALA A 27 -11.80 -2.40 0.73
C ALA A 27 -10.92 -1.18 0.46
N ALA A 28 -11.45 -0.14 -0.20
CA ALA A 28 -10.76 1.13 -0.30
C ALA A 28 -10.64 1.77 1.10
N HIS A 29 -9.55 2.47 1.37
CA HIS A 29 -9.22 3.11 2.65
C HIS A 29 -9.05 2.13 3.82
N GLN A 30 -8.86 0.84 3.54
CA GLN A 30 -8.60 -0.16 4.55
C GLN A 30 -7.13 -0.08 5.00
N ARG A 31 -6.90 -0.08 6.31
CA ARG A 31 -5.56 -0.20 6.86
C ARG A 31 -4.98 -1.58 6.56
N VAL A 32 -3.82 -1.60 5.92
CA VAL A 32 -3.08 -2.82 5.53
C VAL A 32 -1.69 -2.90 6.16
N GLY A 33 -1.27 -1.83 6.84
CA GLY A 33 0.00 -1.80 7.56
C GLY A 33 0.37 -0.41 8.07
N GLU A 34 1.67 -0.17 8.10
CA GLU A 34 2.29 1.07 8.54
C GLU A 34 3.47 1.47 7.63
N ILE A 35 3.62 2.78 7.45
CA ILE A 35 4.80 3.40 6.83
C ILE A 35 5.64 3.94 7.97
N GLN A 36 6.86 3.45 8.10
CA GLN A 36 7.85 3.94 9.06
C GLN A 36 8.88 4.80 8.33
N LEU A 37 9.02 6.04 8.77
CA LEU A 37 10.08 6.91 8.33
C LEU A 37 11.29 6.70 9.23
N LEU A 38 12.40 6.32 8.62
CA LEU A 38 13.68 6.10 9.26
C LEU A 38 14.60 7.25 8.91
N ASP A 39 15.27 7.82 9.90
CA ASP A 39 16.43 8.68 9.71
C ASP A 39 17.66 7.91 10.20
N GLY A 40 18.47 7.46 9.24
CA GLY A 40 19.53 6.48 9.50
C GLY A 40 18.99 5.16 10.08
N ASN A 41 19.16 4.96 11.39
CA ASN A 41 18.72 3.76 12.13
C ASN A 41 17.56 4.01 13.10
N LYS A 42 17.01 5.24 13.16
CA LYS A 42 15.95 5.60 14.11
C LYS A 42 14.63 5.86 13.39
N VAL A 43 13.53 5.32 13.93
CA VAL A 43 12.17 5.65 13.47
C VAL A 43 11.80 7.05 13.93
N VAL A 44 11.54 7.96 13.00
CA VAL A 44 11.20 9.37 13.26
C VAL A 44 9.72 9.67 13.09
N ALA A 45 8.99 8.88 12.29
CA ALA A 45 7.55 9.02 12.12
C ALA A 45 6.90 7.70 11.68
N GLN A 46 5.62 7.55 12.00
CA GLN A 46 4.80 6.39 11.65
C GLN A 46 3.45 6.86 11.14
N TRP A 47 3.00 6.32 10.01
CA TRP A 47 1.69 6.60 9.44
C TRP A 47 0.97 5.31 9.05
N PRO A 48 -0.37 5.26 9.14
CA PRO A 48 -1.12 4.09 8.69
C PRO A 48 -1.01 3.94 7.17
N LEU A 49 -0.64 2.75 6.70
CA LEU A 49 -0.69 2.39 5.30
C LEU A 49 -2.12 1.94 4.99
N VAL A 50 -2.80 2.69 4.13
CA VAL A 50 -4.17 2.40 3.69
C VAL A 50 -4.20 2.10 2.20
N THR A 51 -5.17 1.29 1.79
CA THR A 51 -5.47 1.07 0.38
C THR A 51 -6.15 2.29 -0.23
N LEU A 52 -5.79 2.63 -1.46
CA LEU A 52 -6.45 3.72 -2.19
C LEU A 52 -7.70 3.20 -2.93
N GLU A 53 -7.60 1.99 -3.48
CA GLU A 53 -8.65 1.38 -4.29
C GLU A 53 -9.13 0.07 -3.67
N SER A 54 -10.37 -0.30 -3.96
CA SER A 54 -10.92 -1.58 -3.54
C SER A 54 -10.47 -2.69 -4.50
N VAL A 55 -9.78 -3.70 -3.98
CA VAL A 55 -9.38 -4.88 -4.75
C VAL A 55 -10.40 -5.99 -4.49
N GLY A 56 -11.25 -6.26 -5.48
CA GLY A 56 -12.21 -7.37 -5.45
C GLY A 56 -11.54 -8.74 -5.63
N LYS A 57 -12.16 -9.80 -5.12
CA LYS A 57 -11.69 -11.18 -5.34
C LYS A 57 -11.68 -11.50 -6.84
N GLY A 58 -10.58 -12.06 -7.36
CA GLY A 58 -10.32 -12.34 -8.78
C GLY A 58 -11.39 -13.12 -9.57
N GLY A 59 -12.41 -13.69 -8.91
CA GLY A 59 -13.55 -14.33 -9.56
C GLY A 59 -14.50 -13.37 -10.32
N MET A 60 -14.55 -12.07 -9.96
CA MET A 60 -15.36 -11.09 -10.69
C MET A 60 -14.65 -10.50 -11.92
N PHE A 61 -13.31 -10.40 -11.89
CA PHE A 61 -12.53 -9.88 -13.02
C PHE A 61 -12.44 -10.89 -14.17
N SER A 62 -12.35 -12.20 -13.88
CA SER A 62 -12.30 -13.26 -14.89
C SER A 62 -13.52 -13.29 -15.82
N ARG A 63 -14.73 -13.03 -15.30
CA ARG A 63 -15.96 -13.01 -16.13
C ARG A 63 -16.10 -11.74 -16.95
N LEU A 64 -15.59 -10.61 -16.45
CA LEU A 64 -15.64 -9.33 -17.13
C LEU A 64 -14.59 -9.24 -18.26
N SER A 65 -13.39 -9.77 -18.02
CA SER A 65 -12.36 -9.88 -19.06
C SER A 65 -12.77 -10.84 -20.17
N ASP A 66 -13.41 -11.98 -19.85
CA ASP A 66 -13.93 -12.92 -20.86
C ASP A 66 -14.96 -12.24 -21.77
N TYR A 67 -15.87 -11.41 -21.22
CA TYR A 67 -16.87 -10.69 -22.02
C TYR A 67 -16.26 -9.64 -22.96
N LEU A 68 -15.18 -8.97 -22.56
CA LEU A 68 -14.46 -7.99 -23.39
C LEU A 68 -13.58 -8.65 -24.45
N HIS A 69 -12.95 -9.79 -24.12
CA HIS A 69 -12.15 -10.56 -25.07
C HIS A 69 -12.99 -11.33 -26.10
N HIS A 70 -14.24 -11.70 -25.81
CA HIS A 70 -15.11 -12.42 -26.76
C HIS A 70 -15.74 -11.55 -27.86
N LYS A 71 -15.41 -10.25 -27.92
CA LYS A 71 -15.87 -9.30 -28.95
C LYS A 71 -14.72 -8.58 -29.66
N ALA A 72 -13.61 -9.29 -29.91
CA ALA A 72 -12.57 -8.88 -30.87
C ALA A 72 -12.40 -9.97 -31.92
#